data_AF-T0HL74-F1
#
_entry.id   AF-T0HL74-F1
#
_cell.length_a   1.000
_cell.length_b   1.000
_cell.length_c   1.000
_cell.angle_alpha   90.00
_cell.angle_beta   90.00
_cell.angle_gamma   90.00
#
_symmetry.space_group_name_H-M   'P 1'
#
loop_
_entity.id
_entity.type
_entity.pdbx_description
1 polymer ?
#
loop_
_entity_poly.entity_id
_entity_poly.type
_entity_poly.pdbx_seq_one_letter_code
_entity_poly.pdbx_strand_id
1 'polypeptide(L)'
;MRKETASRFEPFTNGGGQPNVVPDQASIWYFFRERTFADIRKLYEVGNDIAKAAALATGTTMTQQTLGYAAPNFGNKPLAEAAYANIKAVGMPRWSADDQAFAQAAQTLNDRKIEPLKSEVTELSTPENRKPSTGGGSDDIGDIMWAVPTITIRFPSNIPNMIGHNSTSAFAMATPIAHKGVEAGAKAVAMTVLDIVTTPQLVTDARTYFTDVQLKTDVYDPVLSDKDLPAIWLNERNMQIYRPMMEKYYYNPAKYPTYLDQLGVKYPTLTKPAG
;
A
#
# COMPACT_ATOMS: atom_id res chain seq x y z
N MET A 1 -11.13 19.36 19.76
CA MET A 1 -11.74 19.12 18.43
C MET A 1 -10.90 18.03 17.74
N ARG A 2 -11.28 16.76 17.88
CA ARG A 2 -10.52 15.61 17.32
C ARG A 2 -10.86 15.48 15.83
N LYS A 3 -9.99 15.98 14.95
CA LYS A 3 -10.03 15.65 13.52
C LYS A 3 -9.01 14.55 13.29
N GLU A 4 -9.32 13.29 13.62
CA GLU A 4 -8.40 12.19 13.26
C GLU A 4 -8.98 10.77 13.26
N THR A 5 -10.28 10.56 13.51
CA THR A 5 -10.92 9.25 13.28
C THR A 5 -11.34 9.15 11.81
N ALA A 6 -10.69 8.28 11.03
CA ALA A 6 -11.17 7.93 9.69
C ALA A 6 -11.72 6.50 9.71
N SER A 7 -13.00 6.36 10.03
CA SER A 7 -13.74 5.13 9.72
C SER A 7 -14.16 5.19 8.26
N ARG A 8 -13.67 4.27 7.42
CA ARG A 8 -14.19 4.12 6.06
C ARG A 8 -15.30 3.07 6.10
N PHE A 9 -16.49 3.47 5.66
CA PHE A 9 -17.62 2.58 5.47
C PHE A 9 -17.54 1.98 4.07
N GLU A 10 -17.60 0.65 3.97
CA GLU A 10 -18.03 0.00 2.74
C GLU A 10 -19.56 -0.16 2.77
N PRO A 11 -20.25 -0.17 1.62
CA PRO A 11 -21.70 -0.38 1.58
C PRO A 11 -22.06 -1.71 2.25
N PHE A 12 -23.31 -1.83 2.72
CA PHE A 12 -23.86 -3.09 3.21
C PHE A 12 -23.51 -4.23 2.25
N THR A 13 -22.69 -5.17 2.72
CA THR A 13 -22.40 -6.42 1.99
C THR A 13 -23.67 -7.25 1.78
N ASN A 14 -24.66 -7.08 2.67
CA ASN A 14 -26.03 -7.54 2.51
C ASN A 14 -26.98 -6.61 3.28
N GLY A 15 -27.95 -6.01 2.60
CA GLY A 15 -28.98 -5.14 3.20
C GLY A 15 -30.39 -5.72 3.19
N GLY A 16 -30.55 -7.00 2.84
CA GLY A 16 -31.83 -7.62 2.53
C GLY A 16 -32.11 -7.67 1.03
N GLY A 17 -33.06 -8.53 0.62
CA GLY A 17 -33.31 -8.85 -0.79
C GLY A 17 -34.46 -8.10 -1.45
N GLN A 18 -35.53 -7.76 -0.71
CA GLN A 18 -36.73 -7.13 -1.26
C GLN A 18 -37.18 -5.93 -0.42
N PRO A 19 -37.62 -4.82 -1.04
CA PRO A 19 -37.96 -3.59 -0.32
C PRO A 19 -39.21 -3.69 0.57
N ASN A 20 -40.07 -4.68 0.30
CA ASN A 20 -41.33 -4.93 1.01
C ASN A 20 -41.25 -6.12 1.98
N VAL A 21 -40.07 -6.72 2.15
CA VAL A 21 -39.84 -7.84 3.08
C VAL A 21 -38.87 -7.39 4.15
N VAL A 22 -39.24 -7.56 5.43
CA VAL A 22 -38.34 -7.27 6.54
C VAL A 22 -37.13 -8.22 6.43
N PRO A 23 -35.88 -7.70 6.34
CA PRO A 23 -34.70 -8.56 6.23
C PRO A 23 -34.52 -9.44 7.46
N ASP A 24 -34.23 -10.71 7.24
CA ASP A 24 -33.87 -11.69 8.28
C ASP A 24 -32.36 -11.63 8.62
N GLN A 25 -31.54 -11.16 7.69
CA GLN A 25 -30.10 -10.94 7.87
C GLN A 25 -29.65 -9.64 7.21
N ALA A 26 -28.72 -8.94 7.87
CA ALA A 26 -27.94 -7.86 7.29
C ALA A 26 -26.46 -8.04 7.64
N SER A 27 -25.57 -7.56 6.79
CA SER A 27 -24.13 -7.63 6.99
C SER A 27 -23.44 -6.39 6.46
N ILE A 28 -22.54 -5.84 7.24
CA ILE A 28 -21.78 -4.63 6.94
C ILE A 28 -20.32 -4.84 7.30
N TRP A 29 -19.42 -4.25 6.52
CA TRP A 29 -17.98 -4.32 6.74
C TRP A 29 -17.44 -2.95 7.15
N TYR A 30 -16.74 -2.91 8.27
CA TYR A 30 -16.10 -1.70 8.81
C TYR A 30 -14.58 -1.79 8.73
N PHE A 31 -13.94 -0.65 8.45
CA PHE A 31 -12.52 -0.42 8.63
C PHE A 31 -12.30 0.61 9.73
N PHE A 32 -11.57 0.20 10.78
CA PHE A 32 -11.14 1.08 11.87
C PHE A 32 -9.68 1.46 11.64
N ARG A 33 -9.38 2.76 11.74
CA ARG A 33 -8.04 3.28 11.48
C ARG A 33 -7.66 4.33 12.51
N GLU A 34 -6.56 4.06 13.20
CA GLU A 34 -5.91 4.95 14.14
C GLU A 34 -4.39 4.80 14.05
N ARG A 35 -3.63 5.61 14.79
CA ARG A 35 -2.15 5.69 14.69
C ARG A 35 -1.40 4.89 15.75
N THR A 36 -2.05 4.51 16.84
CA THR A 36 -1.45 3.78 17.97
C THR A 36 -2.24 2.51 18.22
N PHE A 37 -1.61 1.48 18.81
CA PHE A 37 -2.34 0.25 19.12
C PHE A 37 -3.50 0.51 20.10
N ALA A 38 -3.27 1.34 21.12
CA ALA A 38 -4.28 1.71 22.10
C ALA A 38 -5.51 2.40 21.47
N ASP A 39 -5.30 3.34 20.55
CA ASP A 39 -6.40 4.02 19.88
C ASP A 39 -7.13 3.09 18.90
N ILE A 40 -6.40 2.20 18.20
CA ILE A 40 -6.99 1.16 17.34
C ILE A 40 -7.90 0.24 18.17
N ARG A 41 -7.39 -0.30 19.28
CA ARG A 41 -8.15 -1.18 20.19
C ARG A 41 -9.40 -0.48 20.71
N LYS A 42 -9.25 0.75 21.18
CA LYS A 42 -10.39 1.55 21.66
C LYS A 42 -11.46 1.74 20.58
N LEU A 43 -11.06 2.10 19.35
CA LEU A 43 -12.00 2.31 18.27
C LEU A 43 -12.70 1.00 17.85
N TYR A 44 -11.94 -0.10 17.83
CA TYR A 44 -12.46 -1.45 17.59
C TYR A 44 -13.49 -1.87 18.63
N GLU A 45 -13.19 -1.67 19.93
CA GLU A 45 -14.09 -1.98 21.03
C GLU A 45 -15.38 -1.14 20.97
N VAL A 46 -15.27 0.17 20.74
CA VAL A 46 -16.42 1.06 20.57
C VAL A 46 -17.31 0.59 19.42
N GLY A 47 -16.73 0.22 18.27
CA GLY A 47 -17.48 -0.31 17.14
C GLY A 47 -18.26 -1.57 17.47
N ASN A 48 -17.61 -2.51 18.17
CA ASN A 48 -18.25 -3.78 18.57
C ASN A 48 -19.33 -3.57 19.63
N ASP A 49 -19.13 -2.65 20.58
CA ASP A 49 -20.14 -2.36 21.61
C ASP A 49 -21.38 -1.67 21.02
N ILE A 50 -21.20 -0.79 20.03
CA ILE A 50 -22.32 -0.22 19.28
C ILE A 50 -23.10 -1.32 18.54
N ALA A 51 -22.42 -2.27 17.91
CA ALA A 51 -23.08 -3.39 17.22
C ALA A 51 -23.89 -4.26 18.20
N LYS A 52 -23.33 -4.58 19.38
CA LYS A 52 -24.04 -5.31 20.44
C LYS A 52 -25.26 -4.54 20.96
N ALA A 53 -25.12 -3.23 21.16
CA ALA A 53 -26.21 -2.38 21.63
C ALA A 53 -27.35 -2.30 20.59
N ALA A 54 -27.02 -2.23 19.29
CA ALA A 54 -28.01 -2.26 18.22
C ALA A 54 -28.76 -3.60 18.16
N ALA A 55 -28.04 -4.72 18.33
CA ALA A 55 -28.67 -6.05 18.40
C ALA A 55 -29.64 -6.14 19.59
N LEU A 56 -29.20 -5.71 20.77
CA LEU A 56 -30.03 -5.66 21.98
C LEU A 56 -31.28 -4.79 21.79
N ALA A 57 -31.12 -3.57 21.25
CA ALA A 57 -32.22 -2.63 21.07
C ALA A 57 -33.28 -3.11 20.07
N THR A 58 -32.89 -3.94 19.10
CA THR A 58 -33.78 -4.47 18.07
C THR A 58 -34.29 -5.87 18.36
N GLY A 59 -33.87 -6.48 19.48
CA GLY A 59 -34.20 -7.87 19.80
C GLY A 59 -33.60 -8.88 18.82
N THR A 60 -32.50 -8.54 18.16
CA THR A 60 -31.79 -9.39 17.20
C THR A 60 -30.52 -9.97 17.80
N THR A 61 -29.86 -10.87 17.06
CA THR A 61 -28.54 -11.41 17.40
C THR A 61 -27.49 -10.88 16.43
N MET A 62 -26.24 -10.77 16.90
CA MET A 62 -25.11 -10.43 16.03
C MET A 62 -23.97 -11.44 16.14
N THR A 63 -23.20 -11.53 15.06
CA THR A 63 -21.88 -12.17 15.03
C THR A 63 -20.89 -11.18 14.43
N GLN A 64 -19.62 -11.28 14.82
CA GLN A 64 -18.53 -10.47 14.27
C GLN A 64 -17.35 -11.35 13.89
N GLN A 65 -16.59 -10.90 12.89
CA GLN A 65 -15.36 -11.55 12.45
C GLN A 65 -14.35 -10.46 12.05
N THR A 66 -13.10 -10.60 12.49
CA THR A 66 -12.01 -9.74 12.01
C THR A 66 -11.48 -10.33 10.71
N LEU A 67 -11.59 -9.58 9.60
CA LEU A 67 -11.18 -10.06 8.27
C LEU A 67 -9.73 -9.72 7.92
N GLY A 68 -9.13 -8.78 8.64
CA GLY A 68 -7.76 -8.35 8.41
C GLY A 68 -7.33 -7.30 9.42
N TYR A 69 -6.02 -7.13 9.53
CA TYR A 69 -5.38 -6.18 10.43
C TYR A 69 -4.13 -5.62 9.74
N ALA A 70 -3.78 -4.39 10.07
CA ALA A 70 -2.54 -3.76 9.63
C ALA A 70 -2.02 -2.93 10.81
N ALA A 71 -0.91 -3.36 11.40
CA ALA A 71 -0.32 -2.65 12.53
C ALA A 71 0.19 -1.25 12.13
N PRO A 72 0.28 -0.29 13.07
CA PRO A 72 0.95 0.99 12.82
C PRO A 72 2.38 0.80 12.30
N ASN A 73 2.78 1.47 11.22
CA ASN A 73 4.14 1.31 10.69
C ASN A 73 5.18 1.99 11.59
N PHE A 74 6.32 1.32 11.81
CA PHE A 74 7.48 1.88 12.52
C PHE A 74 8.77 1.53 11.78
N GLY A 75 9.41 2.51 11.14
CA GLY A 75 10.63 2.28 10.37
C GLY A 75 11.88 2.24 11.24
N ASN A 76 12.75 1.26 11.02
CA ASN A 76 14.03 1.17 11.71
C ASN A 76 15.03 2.22 11.19
N LYS A 77 15.45 3.15 12.05
CA LYS A 77 16.29 4.30 11.65
C LYS A 77 17.66 3.89 11.07
N PRO A 78 18.48 3.05 11.73
CA PRO A 78 19.76 2.60 11.17
C PRO A 78 19.64 1.98 9.77
N LEU A 79 18.65 1.11 9.57
CA LEU A 79 18.39 0.52 8.26
C LEU A 79 17.95 1.57 7.23
N ALA A 80 17.13 2.54 7.63
CA ALA A 80 16.65 3.61 6.74
C ALA A 80 17.79 4.53 6.29
N GLU A 81 18.74 4.83 7.18
CA GLU A 81 19.93 5.64 6.87
C GLU A 81 20.89 4.90 5.93
N ALA A 82 21.12 3.60 6.16
CA ALA A 82 21.88 2.76 5.24
C ALA A 82 21.21 2.69 3.85
N ALA A 83 19.90 2.43 3.81
CA ALA A 83 19.14 2.45 2.56
C ALA A 83 19.23 3.80 1.85
N TYR A 84 19.16 4.92 2.58
CA TYR A 84 19.31 6.24 1.99
C TYR A 84 20.69 6.48 1.37
N ALA A 85 21.77 6.01 2.01
CA ALA A 85 23.11 6.06 1.43
C ALA A 85 23.16 5.30 0.09
N ASN A 86 22.54 4.12 0.03
CA ASN A 86 22.45 3.32 -1.20
C ASN A 86 21.57 3.98 -2.27
N ILE A 87 20.48 4.63 -1.89
CA ILE A 87 19.66 5.43 -2.81
C ILE A 87 20.50 6.53 -3.47
N LYS A 88 21.30 7.25 -2.69
CA LYS A 88 22.21 8.27 -3.23
C LYS A 88 23.27 7.68 -4.16
N ALA A 89 23.82 6.52 -3.81
CA ALA A 89 24.84 5.86 -4.63
C ALA A 89 24.28 5.33 -5.97
N VAL A 90 23.09 4.73 -5.95
CA VAL A 90 22.40 4.27 -7.16
C VAL A 90 21.92 5.44 -8.01
N GLY A 91 21.44 6.51 -7.37
CA GLY A 91 20.83 7.66 -8.02
C GLY A 91 19.42 7.36 -8.54
N MET A 92 18.92 8.26 -9.38
CA MET A 92 17.56 8.23 -9.90
C MET A 92 17.49 7.56 -11.28
N PRO A 93 16.33 7.02 -11.69
CA PRO A 93 16.18 6.46 -13.02
C PRO A 93 16.44 7.50 -14.12
N ARG A 94 17.07 7.06 -15.22
CA ARG A 94 17.32 7.92 -16.39
C ARG A 94 16.10 7.95 -17.30
N TRP A 95 15.31 9.01 -17.18
CA TRP A 95 14.12 9.25 -18.00
C TRP A 95 14.52 9.69 -19.41
N SER A 96 13.93 9.06 -20.43
CA SER A 96 14.07 9.53 -21.82
C SER A 96 13.15 10.71 -22.09
N ALA A 97 13.34 11.39 -23.23
CA ALA A 97 12.39 12.39 -23.71
C ALA A 97 10.98 11.80 -23.87
N ASP A 98 10.88 10.56 -24.37
CA ASP A 98 9.62 9.83 -24.50
C ASP A 98 8.93 9.56 -23.16
N ASP A 99 9.69 9.26 -22.10
CA ASP A 99 9.13 9.06 -20.75
C ASP A 99 8.52 10.34 -20.21
N GLN A 100 9.22 11.46 -20.37
CA GLN A 100 8.72 12.77 -19.95
C GLN A 100 7.49 13.19 -20.78
N ALA A 101 7.53 12.96 -22.09
CA ALA A 101 6.41 13.26 -22.98
C ALA A 101 5.17 12.42 -22.62
N PHE A 102 5.34 11.12 -22.35
CA PHE A 102 4.24 10.25 -21.93
C PHE A 102 3.67 10.67 -20.57
N ALA A 103 4.53 10.96 -19.58
CA ALA A 103 4.09 11.44 -18.27
C ALA A 103 3.28 12.74 -18.37
N GLN A 104 3.78 13.71 -19.16
CA GLN A 104 3.08 14.97 -19.41
C GLN A 104 1.74 14.74 -20.11
N ALA A 105 1.71 13.94 -21.18
CA ALA A 105 0.47 13.64 -21.92
C ALA A 105 -0.57 12.97 -21.01
N ALA A 106 -0.15 11.99 -20.19
CA ALA A 106 -1.03 11.32 -19.23
C ALA A 106 -1.58 12.30 -18.19
N GLN A 107 -0.77 13.23 -17.69
CA GLN A 107 -1.23 14.28 -16.77
C GLN A 107 -2.22 15.23 -17.44
N THR A 108 -1.91 15.73 -18.64
CA THR A 108 -2.76 16.64 -19.40
C THR A 108 -4.11 16.02 -19.77
N LEU A 109 -4.11 14.78 -20.29
CA LEU A 109 -5.33 14.11 -20.73
C LEU A 109 -6.27 13.70 -19.58
N ASN A 110 -5.82 13.78 -18.34
CA ASN A 110 -6.58 13.40 -17.14
C ASN A 110 -6.71 14.56 -16.14
N ASP A 111 -6.50 15.80 -16.59
CA ASP A 111 -6.64 17.03 -15.80
C ASP A 111 -5.84 16.99 -14.48
N ARG A 112 -4.63 16.44 -14.54
CA ARG A 112 -3.71 16.35 -13.39
C ARG A 112 -2.70 17.48 -13.45
N LYS A 113 -2.21 17.90 -12.28
CA LYS A 113 -1.09 18.83 -12.18
C LYS A 113 0.12 18.26 -12.94
N ILE A 114 0.60 19.02 -13.93
CA ILE A 114 1.78 18.66 -14.71
C ILE A 114 3.01 18.77 -13.82
N GLU A 115 3.77 17.69 -13.75
CA GLU A 115 5.00 17.62 -12.97
C GLU A 115 5.91 16.56 -13.59
N PRO A 116 7.19 16.89 -13.87
CA PRO A 116 8.11 15.97 -14.53
C PRO A 116 8.40 14.76 -13.64
N LEU A 117 8.81 13.66 -14.29
CA LEU A 117 9.30 12.48 -13.58
C LEU A 117 10.48 12.87 -12.67
N LYS A 118 10.46 12.36 -11.43
CA LYS A 118 11.45 12.70 -10.40
C LYS A 118 12.85 12.24 -10.84
N SER A 119 13.77 13.18 -10.96
CA SER A 119 15.16 12.94 -11.38
C SER A 119 16.19 13.19 -10.28
N GLU A 120 15.75 13.62 -9.10
CA GLU A 120 16.63 13.97 -7.97
C GLU A 120 16.24 13.19 -6.71
N VAL A 121 17.26 12.78 -5.95
CA VAL A 121 17.05 12.16 -4.64
C VAL A 121 16.63 13.26 -3.67
N THR A 122 15.47 13.09 -3.05
CA THR A 122 15.00 14.00 -2.01
C THR A 122 15.75 13.74 -0.70
N GLU A 123 16.02 14.79 0.05
CA GLU A 123 16.65 14.67 1.37
C GLU A 123 15.84 13.77 2.31
N LEU A 124 16.58 13.02 3.15
CA LEU A 124 15.98 12.14 4.14
C LEU A 124 15.24 12.97 5.19
N SER A 125 13.93 12.73 5.32
CA SER A 125 13.13 13.30 6.40
C SER A 125 13.26 12.45 7.68
N THR A 126 13.28 13.10 8.83
CA THR A 126 13.29 12.48 10.17
C THR A 126 11.98 12.79 10.91
N PRO A 127 11.66 12.11 12.02
CA PRO A 127 10.48 12.43 12.83
C PRO A 127 10.40 13.91 13.26
N GLU A 128 11.54 14.56 13.46
CA GLU A 128 11.62 15.97 13.91
C GLU A 128 11.28 16.97 12.80
N ASN A 129 11.54 16.63 11.53
CA ASN A 129 11.34 17.53 10.39
C ASN A 129 10.14 17.14 9.49
N ARG A 130 9.61 15.93 9.68
CA ARG A 130 8.47 15.42 8.90
C ARG A 130 7.17 15.96 9.50
N LYS A 131 6.34 16.59 8.65
CA LYS A 131 4.98 16.97 9.03
C LYS A 131 4.16 15.74 9.45
N PRO A 132 3.23 15.86 10.41
CA PRO A 132 2.31 14.78 10.73
C PRO A 132 1.65 14.23 9.47
N SER A 133 1.66 12.91 9.33
CA SER A 133 1.03 12.25 8.18
C SER A 133 -0.47 12.55 8.18
N THR A 134 -0.96 13.22 7.14
CA THR A 134 -2.41 13.48 6.94
C THR A 134 -3.15 12.29 6.32
N GLY A 135 -2.48 11.14 6.21
CA GLY A 135 -2.94 9.92 5.55
C GLY A 135 -1.77 9.04 5.11
N GLY A 136 -2.04 7.80 4.75
CA GLY A 136 -1.00 6.88 4.28
C GLY A 136 -1.56 5.57 3.78
N GLY A 137 -0.69 4.72 3.24
CA GLY A 137 -1.02 3.32 2.97
C GLY A 137 -1.40 2.58 4.26
N SER A 138 -2.17 1.52 4.11
CA SER A 138 -2.39 0.50 5.13
C SER A 138 -1.87 -0.79 4.53
N ASP A 139 -0.92 -1.41 5.19
CA ASP A 139 -0.10 -2.49 4.64
C ASP A 139 0.28 -3.44 5.78
N ASP A 140 0.31 -4.74 5.51
CA ASP A 140 0.61 -5.78 6.49
C ASP A 140 2.08 -5.80 6.92
N ILE A 141 2.96 -5.07 6.23
CA ILE A 141 4.35 -4.88 6.65
C ILE A 141 4.46 -4.26 8.05
N GLY A 142 3.42 -3.54 8.52
CA GLY A 142 3.37 -3.01 9.88
C GLY A 142 3.56 -4.12 10.91
N ASP A 143 2.89 -5.25 10.76
CA ASP A 143 3.01 -6.40 11.67
C ASP A 143 4.44 -6.94 11.71
N ILE A 144 5.11 -6.97 10.55
CA ILE A 144 6.52 -7.39 10.44
C ILE A 144 7.45 -6.36 11.10
N MET A 145 7.16 -5.06 10.96
CA MET A 145 7.93 -3.99 11.60
C MET A 145 7.98 -4.11 13.11
N TRP A 146 6.93 -4.65 13.74
CA TRP A 146 6.89 -4.90 15.19
C TRP A 146 7.48 -6.24 15.61
N ALA A 147 7.75 -7.14 14.67
CA ALA A 147 8.41 -8.42 14.92
C ALA A 147 9.93 -8.32 14.77
N VAL A 148 10.41 -7.59 13.76
CA VAL A 148 11.84 -7.48 13.41
C VAL A 148 12.20 -6.10 12.85
N PRO A 149 13.46 -5.63 13.01
CA PRO A 149 13.94 -4.40 12.37
C PRO A 149 13.62 -4.38 10.87
N THR A 150 12.77 -3.44 10.46
CA THR A 150 12.23 -3.41 9.09
C THR A 150 12.12 -1.97 8.59
N ILE A 151 12.23 -1.80 7.28
CA ILE A 151 11.97 -0.54 6.57
C ILE A 151 11.18 -0.82 5.29
N THR A 152 10.54 0.22 4.74
CA THR A 152 10.08 0.22 3.35
C THR A 152 10.92 1.20 2.53
N ILE A 153 11.28 0.81 1.32
CA ILE A 153 11.98 1.67 0.37
C ILE A 153 10.99 2.11 -0.73
N ARG A 154 11.03 3.39 -1.11
CA ARG A 154 10.22 3.94 -2.21
C ARG A 154 11.13 4.53 -3.29
N PHE A 155 10.90 4.13 -4.53
CA PHE A 155 11.53 4.69 -5.73
C PHE A 155 10.47 5.16 -6.74
N PRO A 156 10.76 6.19 -7.56
CA PRO A 156 9.84 6.62 -8.59
C PRO A 156 9.72 5.56 -9.68
N SER A 157 8.52 5.00 -9.83
CA SER A 157 8.16 4.01 -10.85
C SER A 157 6.76 4.30 -11.44
N ASN A 158 6.24 5.51 -11.22
CA ASN A 158 4.94 5.93 -11.70
C ASN A 158 4.93 7.43 -12.01
N ILE A 159 3.88 7.89 -12.69
CA ILE A 159 3.70 9.28 -13.11
C ILE A 159 3.25 10.13 -11.90
N PRO A 160 3.89 11.28 -11.63
CA PRO A 160 3.48 12.18 -10.56
C PRO A 160 2.03 12.62 -10.67
N ASN A 161 1.41 12.93 -9.52
CA ASN A 161 0.04 13.45 -9.42
C ASN A 161 -1.08 12.53 -9.92
N MET A 162 -0.79 11.28 -10.28
CA MET A 162 -1.83 10.25 -10.53
C MET A 162 -2.53 9.83 -9.23
N ILE A 163 -3.73 9.28 -9.36
CA ILE A 163 -4.55 8.85 -8.21
C ILE A 163 -4.24 7.38 -7.94
N GLY A 164 -3.74 7.06 -6.74
CA GLY A 164 -3.54 5.68 -6.32
C GLY A 164 -4.85 4.88 -6.32
N HIS A 165 -4.79 3.57 -6.63
CA HIS A 165 -5.98 2.70 -6.73
C HIS A 165 -7.01 3.15 -7.79
N ASN A 166 -6.56 3.89 -8.80
CA ASN A 166 -7.37 4.30 -9.95
C ASN A 166 -6.69 3.83 -11.25
N SER A 167 -7.46 3.67 -12.32
CA SER A 167 -6.96 3.25 -13.64
C SER A 167 -5.83 4.15 -14.17
N THR A 168 -5.81 5.43 -13.81
CA THR A 168 -4.73 6.36 -14.17
C THR A 168 -3.36 5.96 -13.60
N SER A 169 -3.31 5.32 -12.43
CA SER A 169 -2.06 4.79 -11.88
C SER A 169 -1.53 3.57 -12.65
N ALA A 170 -2.36 2.94 -13.48
CA ALA A 170 -1.96 1.78 -14.27
C ALA A 170 -1.18 2.18 -15.54
N PHE A 171 -1.25 3.44 -15.98
CA PHE A 171 -0.66 3.90 -17.24
C PHE A 171 0.85 3.68 -17.33
N ALA A 172 1.59 3.82 -16.23
CA ALA A 172 3.03 3.62 -16.22
C ALA A 172 3.45 2.14 -16.06
N MET A 173 2.55 1.26 -15.57
CA MET A 173 2.94 -0.05 -15.02
C MET A 173 3.53 -1.01 -16.05
N ALA A 174 3.18 -0.84 -17.33
CA ALA A 174 3.70 -1.63 -18.45
C ALA A 174 4.74 -0.87 -19.30
N THR A 175 5.14 0.33 -18.89
CA THR A 175 6.02 1.20 -19.71
C THR A 175 7.44 1.25 -19.16
N PRO A 176 8.41 1.79 -19.95
CA PRO A 176 9.76 2.02 -19.46
C PRO A 176 9.83 2.84 -18.17
N ILE A 177 8.84 3.67 -17.85
CA ILE A 177 8.78 4.45 -16.60
C ILE A 177 8.79 3.51 -15.39
N ALA A 178 7.91 2.52 -15.35
CA ALA A 178 7.87 1.57 -14.24
C ALA A 178 9.13 0.72 -14.19
N HIS A 179 9.58 0.20 -15.33
CA HIS A 179 10.71 -0.73 -15.38
C HIS A 179 12.03 -0.06 -14.95
N LYS A 180 12.32 1.16 -15.44
CA LYS A 180 13.51 1.92 -15.03
C LYS A 180 13.45 2.29 -13.55
N GLY A 181 12.26 2.63 -13.06
CA GLY A 181 12.02 2.90 -11.64
C GLY A 181 12.27 1.70 -10.73
N VAL A 182 11.71 0.55 -11.10
CA VAL A 182 11.87 -0.72 -10.40
C VAL A 182 13.34 -1.18 -10.44
N GLU A 183 14.03 -1.03 -11.56
CA GLU A 183 15.45 -1.40 -11.68
C GLU A 183 16.33 -0.57 -10.73
N ALA A 184 16.14 0.75 -10.66
CA ALA A 184 16.87 1.60 -9.72
C ALA A 184 16.53 1.23 -8.26
N GLY A 185 15.26 1.01 -7.95
CA GLY A 185 14.83 0.58 -6.62
C GLY A 185 15.40 -0.77 -6.21
N ALA A 186 15.41 -1.74 -7.13
CA ALA A 186 15.96 -3.08 -6.88
C ALA A 186 17.46 -3.02 -6.58
N LYS A 187 18.22 -2.16 -7.27
CA LYS A 187 19.64 -1.93 -6.96
C LYS A 187 19.84 -1.39 -5.54
N ALA A 188 19.05 -0.39 -5.13
CA ALA A 188 19.15 0.17 -3.79
C ALA A 188 18.75 -0.84 -2.70
N VAL A 189 17.71 -1.65 -2.94
CA VAL A 189 17.32 -2.76 -2.06
C VAL A 189 18.46 -3.78 -1.96
N ALA A 190 19.02 -4.22 -3.09
CA ALA A 190 20.09 -5.21 -3.12
C ALA A 190 21.35 -4.73 -2.39
N MET A 191 21.75 -3.47 -2.58
CA MET A 191 22.88 -2.88 -1.85
C MET A 191 22.60 -2.80 -0.34
N THR A 192 21.37 -2.47 0.06
CA THR A 192 20.99 -2.45 1.48
C THR A 192 21.01 -3.85 2.10
N VAL A 193 20.55 -4.86 1.35
CA VAL A 193 20.67 -6.27 1.78
C VAL A 193 22.15 -6.65 1.92
N LEU A 194 23.00 -6.23 0.99
CA LEU A 194 24.44 -6.46 1.08
C LEU A 194 25.01 -5.84 2.36
N ASP A 195 24.69 -4.59 2.66
CA ASP A 195 25.14 -3.92 3.89
C ASP A 195 24.72 -4.68 5.14
N ILE A 196 23.47 -5.18 5.19
CA ILE A 196 22.97 -5.98 6.32
C ILE A 196 23.79 -7.26 6.51
N VAL A 197 24.14 -7.96 5.42
CA VAL A 197 24.86 -9.24 5.51
C VAL A 197 26.38 -9.07 5.67
N THR A 198 26.96 -7.96 5.23
CA THR A 198 28.42 -7.73 5.30
C THR A 198 28.85 -6.79 6.42
N THR A 199 27.93 -6.08 7.06
CA THR A 199 28.24 -5.10 8.11
C THR A 199 27.57 -5.49 9.44
N PRO A 200 28.22 -6.33 10.28
CA PRO A 200 27.63 -6.76 11.55
C PRO A 200 27.19 -5.62 12.48
N GLN A 201 27.89 -4.49 12.43
CA GLN A 201 27.53 -3.30 13.21
C GLN A 201 26.14 -2.77 12.84
N LEU A 202 25.75 -2.78 11.56
CA LEU A 202 24.42 -2.33 11.12
C LEU A 202 23.31 -3.18 11.75
N VAL A 203 23.51 -4.50 11.84
CA VAL A 203 22.56 -5.41 12.49
C VAL A 203 22.47 -5.13 13.98
N THR A 204 23.60 -4.89 14.64
CA THR A 204 23.63 -4.50 16.07
C THR A 204 22.89 -3.19 16.30
N ASP A 205 23.16 -2.16 15.50
CA ASP A 205 22.52 -0.85 15.63
C ASP A 205 21.02 -0.94 15.37
N ALA A 206 20.60 -1.70 14.34
CA ALA A 206 19.21 -1.93 14.02
C ALA A 206 18.47 -2.65 15.16
N ARG A 207 19.09 -3.64 15.81
CA ARG A 207 18.53 -4.34 16.96
C ARG A 207 18.45 -3.45 18.20
N THR A 208 19.50 -2.70 18.50
CA THR A 208 19.51 -1.72 19.59
C THR A 208 18.42 -0.68 19.42
N TYR A 209 18.26 -0.12 18.21
CA TYR A 209 17.17 0.83 17.94
C TYR A 209 15.79 0.19 18.13
N PHE A 210 15.62 -1.06 17.68
CA PHE A 210 14.39 -1.80 17.83
C PHE A 210 14.02 -2.02 19.32
N THR A 211 14.97 -2.45 20.16
CA THR A 211 14.70 -2.68 21.60
C THR A 211 14.59 -1.40 22.40
N ASP A 212 15.47 -0.43 22.14
CA ASP A 212 15.68 0.69 23.04
C ASP A 212 14.87 1.93 22.69
N VAL A 213 14.35 1.98 21.46
CA VAL A 213 13.52 3.09 20.96
C VAL A 213 12.14 2.58 20.58
N GLN A 214 12.04 1.65 19.62
CA GLN A 214 10.75 1.24 19.06
C GLN A 214 9.87 0.54 20.10
N LEU A 215 10.36 -0.55 20.71
CA LEU A 215 9.60 -1.33 21.70
C LEU A 215 9.38 -0.61 23.04
N LYS A 216 10.03 0.55 23.25
CA LYS A 216 9.73 1.44 24.39
C LYS A 216 8.67 2.49 24.05
N THR A 217 8.44 2.74 22.76
CA THR A 217 7.44 3.71 22.30
C THR A 217 6.04 3.11 22.35
N ASP A 218 5.91 1.84 21.94
CA ASP A 218 4.65 1.10 22.01
C ASP A 218 4.94 -0.42 22.06
N VAL A 219 3.90 -1.22 22.28
CA VAL A 219 3.98 -2.69 22.30
C VAL A 219 3.08 -3.25 21.22
N TYR A 220 3.54 -4.30 20.52
CA TYR A 220 2.72 -5.03 19.57
C TYR A 220 1.48 -5.59 20.24
N ASP A 221 0.32 -5.01 19.94
CA ASP A 221 -0.96 -5.32 20.57
C ASP A 221 -2.09 -5.40 19.52
N PRO A 222 -2.07 -6.41 18.64
CA PRO A 222 -3.07 -6.55 17.60
C PRO A 222 -4.45 -6.86 18.20
N VAL A 223 -5.52 -6.55 17.45
CA VAL A 223 -6.89 -6.94 17.81
C VAL A 223 -7.27 -8.33 17.28
N LEU A 224 -6.30 -9.06 16.73
CA LEU A 224 -6.47 -10.42 16.23
C LEU A 224 -6.50 -11.43 17.38
N SER A 225 -7.26 -12.51 17.18
CA SER A 225 -7.31 -13.69 18.03
C SER A 225 -6.91 -14.95 17.25
N ASP A 226 -6.63 -16.05 17.96
CA ASP A 226 -6.31 -17.35 17.33
C ASP A 226 -7.42 -17.91 16.43
N LYS A 227 -8.63 -17.34 16.50
CA LYS A 227 -9.78 -17.72 15.66
C LYS A 227 -9.84 -16.93 14.35
N ASP A 228 -9.12 -15.80 14.27
CA ASP A 228 -9.12 -14.95 13.09
C ASP A 228 -8.16 -15.54 12.05
N LEU A 229 -8.72 -16.11 10.99
CA LEU A 229 -7.98 -16.65 9.87
C LEU A 229 -7.99 -15.68 8.69
N PRO A 230 -6.91 -15.64 7.87
CA PRO A 230 -6.88 -14.82 6.66
C PRO A 230 -8.10 -15.08 5.77
N ALA A 231 -8.79 -14.02 5.36
CA ALA A 231 -10.04 -14.08 4.60
C ALA A 231 -9.82 -14.43 3.11
N ILE A 232 -9.15 -15.56 2.82
CA ILE A 232 -8.72 -15.97 1.48
C ILE A 232 -9.88 -16.22 0.50
N TRP A 233 -11.09 -16.40 1.01
CA TRP A 233 -12.31 -16.63 0.21
C TRP A 233 -12.91 -15.34 -0.35
N LEU A 234 -12.60 -14.16 0.19
CA LEU A 234 -13.24 -12.89 -0.23
C LEU A 234 -13.08 -12.61 -1.73
N ASN A 235 -11.95 -12.99 -2.30
CA ASN A 235 -11.65 -12.78 -3.72
C ASN A 235 -11.85 -14.03 -4.58
N GLU A 236 -12.26 -15.16 -4.01
CA GLU A 236 -12.29 -16.44 -4.72
C GLU A 236 -13.12 -16.38 -6.01
N ARG A 237 -14.36 -15.88 -5.93
CA ARG A 237 -15.23 -15.71 -7.10
C ARG A 237 -14.61 -14.81 -8.16
N ASN A 238 -14.06 -13.65 -7.77
CA ASN A 238 -13.42 -12.73 -8.70
C ASN A 238 -12.22 -13.39 -9.37
N MET A 239 -11.40 -14.12 -8.59
CA MET A 239 -10.25 -14.85 -9.13
C MET A 239 -10.66 -15.96 -10.09
N GLN A 240 -11.72 -16.72 -9.80
CA GLN A 240 -12.25 -17.75 -10.70
C GLN A 240 -12.74 -17.16 -12.03
N ILE A 241 -13.39 -15.99 -12.00
CA ILE A 241 -13.88 -15.31 -13.20
C ILE A 241 -12.74 -14.68 -13.99
N TYR A 242 -11.90 -13.88 -13.34
CA TYR A 242 -10.95 -13.00 -14.03
C TYR A 242 -9.60 -13.65 -14.31
N ARG A 243 -9.14 -14.63 -13.53
CA ARG A 243 -7.82 -15.26 -13.76
C ARG A 243 -7.73 -15.90 -15.15
N PRO A 244 -8.68 -16.74 -15.61
CA PRO A 244 -8.62 -17.29 -16.98
C PRO A 244 -8.65 -16.21 -18.06
N MET A 245 -9.37 -15.10 -17.81
CA MET A 245 -9.41 -13.96 -18.73
C MET A 245 -8.09 -13.17 -18.76
N MET A 246 -7.34 -13.15 -17.66
CA MET A 246 -6.04 -12.47 -17.57
C MET A 246 -4.90 -13.31 -18.16
N GLU A 247 -4.95 -14.64 -18.04
CA GLU A 247 -3.89 -15.54 -18.50
C GLU A 247 -3.52 -15.36 -19.98
N LYS A 248 -4.50 -15.05 -20.84
CA LYS A 248 -4.26 -14.75 -22.27
C LYS A 248 -3.40 -13.50 -22.51
N TYR A 249 -3.27 -12.64 -21.51
CA TYR A 249 -2.44 -11.43 -21.54
C TYR A 249 -1.13 -11.60 -20.76
N TYR A 250 -0.82 -12.77 -20.21
CA TYR A 250 0.45 -12.95 -19.51
C TYR A 250 1.62 -12.77 -20.45
N TYR A 251 2.61 -12.01 -20.00
CA TYR A 251 3.78 -11.69 -20.80
C TYR A 251 4.58 -12.96 -21.12
N ASN A 252 4.87 -13.17 -22.41
CA ASN A 252 5.68 -14.26 -22.91
C ASN A 252 7.05 -13.75 -23.37
N PRO A 253 8.07 -13.78 -22.47
CA PRO A 253 9.41 -13.27 -22.79
C PRO A 253 10.15 -14.12 -23.83
N ALA A 254 9.69 -15.34 -24.14
CA ALA A 254 10.29 -16.16 -25.18
C ALA A 254 9.84 -15.75 -26.60
N LYS A 255 8.75 -14.99 -26.72
CA LYS A 255 8.19 -14.55 -28.01
C LYS A 255 8.37 -13.05 -28.26
N TYR A 256 8.28 -12.24 -27.21
CA TYR A 256 8.29 -10.78 -27.33
C TYR A 256 9.40 -10.20 -26.45
N PRO A 257 10.16 -9.21 -26.95
CA PRO A 257 11.20 -8.54 -26.16
C PRO A 257 10.63 -7.72 -24.99
N THR A 258 9.43 -7.15 -25.15
CA THR A 258 8.73 -6.40 -24.12
C THR A 258 7.24 -6.71 -24.08
N TYR A 259 6.59 -6.38 -22.97
CA TYR A 259 5.14 -6.54 -22.85
C TYR A 259 4.37 -5.60 -23.80
N LEU A 260 4.91 -4.43 -24.11
CA LEU A 260 4.32 -3.51 -25.09
C LEU A 260 4.37 -4.09 -26.51
N ASP A 261 5.45 -4.77 -26.88
CA ASP A 261 5.55 -5.47 -28.17
C ASP A 261 4.51 -6.59 -28.28
N GLN A 262 4.29 -7.35 -27.20
CA GLN A 262 3.24 -8.37 -27.14
C GLN A 262 1.84 -7.78 -27.37
N LEU A 263 1.60 -6.59 -26.84
CA LEU A 263 0.33 -5.88 -26.99
C LEU A 263 0.23 -5.08 -28.31
N GLY A 264 1.29 -5.02 -29.11
CA GLY A 264 1.35 -4.19 -30.31
C GLY A 264 1.30 -2.68 -30.03
N VAL A 265 1.68 -2.25 -28.83
CA VAL A 265 1.63 -0.85 -28.40
C VAL A 265 2.96 -0.17 -28.69
N LYS A 266 2.94 0.87 -29.53
CA LYS A 266 4.12 1.71 -29.77
C LYS A 266 4.25 2.76 -28.66
N TYR A 267 5.39 2.76 -27.98
CA TYR A 267 5.70 3.73 -26.94
C TYR A 267 6.54 4.90 -27.48
N PRO A 268 6.26 6.15 -27.08
CA PRO A 268 5.12 6.58 -26.26
C PRO A 268 3.86 6.77 -27.13
N THR A 269 2.70 6.40 -26.59
CA THR A 269 1.40 6.75 -27.19
C THR A 269 0.91 8.05 -26.55
N LEU A 270 0.93 9.16 -27.30
CA LEU A 270 0.67 10.51 -26.78
C LEU A 270 -0.74 11.03 -27.07
N THR A 271 -1.50 10.32 -27.90
CA THR A 271 -2.86 10.70 -28.31
C THR A 271 -3.88 9.84 -27.59
N LYS A 272 -5.06 10.41 -27.31
CA LYS A 272 -6.21 9.65 -26.84
C LYS A 272 -6.57 8.60 -27.91
N PRO A 273 -6.76 7.32 -27.56
CA PRO A 273 -7.28 6.32 -28.50
C PRO A 273 -8.62 6.80 -29.07
N ALA A 274 -8.87 6.55 -30.36
CA ALA A 274 -10.21 6.71 -30.91
C ALA A 274 -11.16 5.81 -30.10
N GLY A 275 -12.20 6.43 -29.53
CA GLY A 275 -13.16 5.76 -28.66
C GLY A 275 -14.00 4.71 -29.38
#